data_AF-A0A922VVE8-F1
#
_entry.id   AF-A0A922VVE8-F1
#
_cell.length_a   1.000
_cell.length_b   1.000
_cell.length_c   1.000
_cell.angle_alpha   90.00
_cell.angle_beta   90.00
_cell.angle_gamma   90.00
#
_symmetry.space_group_name_H-M   'P 1'
#
loop_
_entity.id
_entity.type
_entity.pdbx_description
1 polymer ?
#
loop_
_entity_poly.entity_id
_entity_poly.type
_entity_poly.pdbx_seq_one_letter_code
_entity_poly.pdbx_strand_id
1 'polypeptide(L)'
;MNDCPPVPESADPGAAAHLPTRQRNALRLLLDKPSISPEEIARLDYRALERAPGVGKTSIAIIRAWLNAHGYELSGLPAGASSLRERQRKRKLERAIDYLRWHGYEVRRAR
;
A
#
# COMPACT_ATOMS: atom_id res chain seq x y z
N MET A 1 25.89 -28.36 -4.26
CA MET A 1 24.87 -28.02 -3.24
C MET A 1 24.66 -26.51 -3.30
N ASN A 2 23.48 -26.04 -3.71
CA ASN A 2 23.22 -24.61 -3.95
C ASN A 2 22.99 -23.85 -2.63
N ASP A 3 23.79 -22.81 -2.44
CA ASP A 3 23.61 -21.74 -1.47
C ASP A 3 22.42 -20.87 -1.89
N CYS A 4 21.39 -20.80 -1.05
CA CYS A 4 20.22 -19.94 -1.28
C CYS A 4 20.29 -18.80 -0.24
N PRO A 5 20.43 -17.53 -0.65
CA PRO A 5 20.50 -16.43 0.31
C PRO A 5 19.12 -16.23 0.97
N PRO A 6 19.10 -15.81 2.25
CA PRO A 6 17.85 -15.57 2.96
C PRO A 6 17.08 -14.44 2.27
N VAL A 7 15.90 -14.79 1.77
CA VAL A 7 14.86 -13.82 1.40
C VAL A 7 14.55 -13.02 2.66
N PRO A 8 14.53 -11.67 2.64
CA PRO A 8 14.07 -10.89 3.78
C PRO A 8 12.58 -11.17 3.99
N GLU A 9 12.33 -12.13 4.87
CA GLU A 9 11.03 -12.53 5.36
C GLU A 9 10.45 -11.39 6.21
N SER A 10 9.15 -11.17 6.06
CA SER A 10 8.31 -10.50 7.06
C SER A 10 8.45 -8.99 7.16
N ALA A 11 7.93 -8.29 6.15
CA ALA A 11 7.21 -7.05 6.46
C ALA A 11 5.92 -7.43 7.19
N ASP A 12 5.92 -7.29 8.53
CA ASP A 12 4.77 -7.55 9.39
C ASP A 12 3.48 -6.91 8.83
N PRO A 13 2.47 -7.70 8.43
CA PRO A 13 1.20 -7.14 7.99
C PRO A 13 0.44 -6.42 9.13
N GLY A 14 0.82 -6.67 10.39
CA GLY A 14 0.27 -6.00 11.58
C GLY A 14 0.85 -4.60 11.85
N ALA A 15 2.10 -4.32 11.45
CA ALA A 15 2.69 -2.99 11.58
C ALA A 15 2.12 -1.98 10.56
N ALA A 16 1.54 -2.47 9.47
CA ALA A 16 0.87 -1.65 8.46
C ALA A 16 -0.56 -1.23 8.85
N ALA A 17 -1.11 -1.73 9.97
CA ALA A 17 -2.44 -1.36 10.45
C ALA A 17 -2.46 0.03 11.13
N HIS A 18 -1.32 0.50 11.65
CA HIS A 18 -1.24 1.77 12.38
C HIS A 18 -0.27 2.75 11.73
N LEU A 19 -0.77 3.95 11.43
CA LEU A 19 0.08 5.08 11.04
C LEU A 19 1.01 5.46 12.21
N PRO A 20 2.31 5.69 11.96
CA PRO A 20 3.19 6.14 13.02
C PRO A 20 2.75 7.51 13.56
N THR A 21 3.00 7.74 14.85
CA THR A 21 2.42 8.85 15.63
C THR A 21 2.62 10.22 14.99
N ARG A 22 3.78 10.46 14.37
CA ARG A 22 4.10 11.72 13.68
C ARG A 22 3.21 11.95 12.46
N GLN A 23 3.01 10.94 11.63
CA GLN A 23 2.15 11.01 10.43
C GLN A 23 0.69 11.11 10.85
N ARG A 24 0.29 10.42 11.92
CA ARG A 24 -1.04 10.53 12.51
C ARG A 24 -1.33 11.96 12.99
N ASN A 25 -0.39 12.60 13.68
CA ASN A 25 -0.54 13.98 14.12
C ASN A 25 -0.55 14.98 12.96
N ALA A 26 0.26 14.75 11.91
CA ALA A 26 0.23 15.58 10.71
C ALA A 26 -1.11 15.47 9.96
N LEU A 27 -1.67 14.25 9.85
CA LEU A 27 -2.98 14.01 9.26
C LEU A 27 -4.12 14.62 10.10
N ARG A 28 -4.02 14.58 11.44
CA ARG A 28 -4.96 15.27 12.34
C ARG A 28 -4.96 16.77 12.13
N LEU A 29 -3.78 17.38 11.98
CA LEU A 29 -3.65 18.81 11.69
C LEU A 29 -4.19 19.17 10.30
N LEU A 30 -4.01 18.29 9.32
CA LEU A 30 -4.50 18.50 7.96
C LEU A 30 -6.03 18.38 7.85
N LEU A 31 -6.61 17.40 8.53
CA LEU A 31 -8.05 17.10 8.49
C LEU A 31 -8.85 17.81 9.59
N ASP A 32 -8.17 18.48 10.52
CA ASP A 32 -8.71 19.07 11.75
C ASP A 32 -9.66 18.13 12.52
N LYS A 33 -9.33 16.83 12.51
CA LYS A 33 -10.16 15.74 13.05
C LYS A 33 -9.36 14.80 13.94
N PRO A 34 -9.93 14.32 15.07
CA PRO A 34 -9.24 13.42 15.99
C PRO A 34 -9.17 11.97 15.49
N SER A 35 -10.15 11.57 14.69
CA SER A 35 -10.33 10.24 14.11
C SER A 35 -9.95 10.26 12.63
N ILE A 36 -9.04 9.37 12.25
CA ILE A 36 -8.54 9.26 10.88
C ILE A 36 -9.15 8.01 10.26
N SER A 37 -9.97 8.18 9.23
CA SER A 37 -10.48 7.06 8.42
C SER A 37 -9.64 6.87 7.16
N PRO A 38 -9.26 5.63 6.79
CA PRO A 38 -8.54 5.35 5.56
C PRO A 38 -9.30 5.81 4.30
N GLU A 39 -10.64 5.73 4.32
CA GLU A 39 -11.49 6.21 3.22
C GLU A 39 -11.40 7.72 3.01
N GLU A 40 -11.38 8.48 4.09
CA GLU A 40 -11.30 9.94 4.02
C GLU A 40 -9.94 10.38 3.46
N ILE A 41 -8.86 9.73 3.89
CA ILE A 41 -7.52 10.02 3.34
C ILE A 41 -7.43 9.60 1.88
N ALA A 42 -8.07 8.50 1.49
CA ALA A 42 -8.12 8.06 0.10
C ALA A 42 -8.79 9.11 -0.80
N ARG A 43 -9.80 9.83 -0.30
CA ARG A 43 -10.45 10.95 -1.02
C ARG A 43 -9.62 12.22 -1.05
N LEU A 44 -8.62 12.39 -0.18
CA LEU A 44 -7.74 13.56 -0.23
C LEU A 44 -6.87 13.51 -1.49
N ASP A 45 -6.69 14.67 -2.11
CA ASP A 45 -5.75 14.82 -3.21
C ASP A 45 -4.31 14.76 -2.72
N TYR A 46 -3.47 14.02 -3.47
CA TYR A 46 -2.02 13.94 -3.25
C TYR A 46 -1.36 15.30 -3.04
N ARG A 47 -1.78 16.33 -3.79
CA ARG A 47 -1.23 17.69 -3.67
C ARG A 47 -1.65 18.41 -2.39
N ALA A 48 -2.84 18.12 -1.86
CA ALA A 48 -3.27 18.64 -0.57
C ALA A 48 -2.44 18.00 0.56
N LEU A 49 -2.14 16.70 0.43
CA LEU A 49 -1.26 15.98 1.35
C LEU A 49 0.18 16.52 1.30
N GLU A 50 0.72 16.77 0.11
CA GLU A 50 2.09 17.28 -0.07
C GLU A 50 2.27 18.73 0.43
N ARG A 51 1.21 19.54 0.41
CA ARG A 51 1.22 20.91 0.95
C ARG A 51 1.03 20.97 2.46
N ALA A 52 0.70 19.86 3.10
CA ALA A 52 0.42 19.83 4.52
C ALA A 52 1.70 19.99 5.36
N PRO A 53 1.67 20.85 6.41
CA PRO A 53 2.82 21.04 7.29
C PRO A 53 3.17 19.72 8.01
N GLY A 54 4.41 19.26 7.86
CA GLY A 54 4.88 18.00 8.45
C GLY A 54 4.64 16.74 7.61
N VAL A 55 4.04 16.88 6.42
CA VAL A 55 3.88 15.78 5.45
C VAL A 55 4.88 15.96 4.30
N GLY A 56 6.04 15.30 4.41
CA GLY A 56 7.02 15.22 3.32
C GLY A 56 6.83 13.96 2.46
N LYS A 57 7.69 13.78 1.45
CA LYS A 57 7.71 12.59 0.56
C LYS A 57 7.73 11.26 1.33
N THR A 58 8.50 11.20 2.43
CA THR A 58 8.56 10.03 3.31
C THR A 58 7.24 9.78 4.03
N SER A 59 6.59 10.83 4.55
CA SER A 59 5.27 10.74 5.19
C SER A 59 4.23 10.26 4.17
N ILE A 60 4.27 10.75 2.94
CA ILE A 60 3.35 10.30 1.87
C ILE A 60 3.58 8.82 1.55
N ALA A 61 4.83 8.35 1.46
CA ALA A 61 5.12 6.94 1.23
C ALA A 61 4.56 6.04 2.35
N ILE A 62 4.67 6.48 3.61
CA ILE A 62 4.13 5.77 4.78
C ILE A 62 2.59 5.75 4.74
N ILE A 63 1.95 6.89 4.46
CA ILE A 63 0.49 6.98 4.34
C ILE A 63 -0.02 6.10 3.20
N ARG A 64 0.70 6.07 2.08
CA ARG A 64 0.38 5.17 0.96
C ARG A 64 0.48 3.70 1.36
N ALA A 65 1.55 3.30 2.06
CA ALA A 65 1.71 1.93 2.51
C ALA A 65 0.56 1.52 3.46
N TRP A 66 0.17 2.41 4.36
CA TRP A 66 -0.95 2.21 5.28
C TRP A 66 -2.30 2.12 4.55
N LEU A 67 -2.58 3.00 3.58
CA LEU A 67 -3.80 2.91 2.76
C LEU A 67 -3.87 1.61 1.96
N ASN A 68 -2.74 1.20 1.37
CA ASN A 68 -2.64 -0.06 0.63
C ASN A 68 -2.95 -1.27 1.52
N ALA A 69 -2.55 -1.23 2.79
CA ALA A 69 -2.87 -2.29 3.74
C ALA A 69 -4.37 -2.38 4.06
N HIS A 70 -5.09 -1.27 3.95
CA HIS A 70 -6.55 -1.19 4.14
C HIS A 70 -7.35 -1.36 2.83
N GLY A 71 -6.69 -1.58 1.69
CA GLY A 71 -7.33 -1.75 0.39
C GLY A 71 -7.74 -0.44 -0.30
N TYR A 72 -7.28 0.70 0.19
CA TYR A 72 -7.56 2.02 -0.40
C TYR A 72 -6.32 2.61 -1.09
N GLU A 73 -6.57 3.58 -1.98
CA GLU A 73 -5.52 4.29 -2.71
C GLU A 73 -5.75 5.80 -2.64
N LEU A 74 -4.66 6.58 -2.61
CA LEU A 74 -4.70 8.04 -2.57
C LEU A 74 -5.16 8.61 -3.93
N SER A 75 -6.19 9.45 -3.91
CA SER A 75 -6.66 10.18 -5.09
C SER A 75 -5.62 11.21 -5.57
N GLY A 76 -5.56 11.44 -6.89
CA GLY A 76 -4.69 12.46 -7.49
C GLY A 76 -3.21 12.09 -7.57
N LEU A 77 -2.85 10.81 -7.41
CA LEU A 77 -1.50 10.33 -7.69
C LEU A 77 -1.13 10.61 -9.16
N PRO A 78 0.09 11.10 -9.46
CA PRO A 78 0.59 11.02 -10.84
C PRO A 78 0.60 9.54 -11.24
N ALA A 79 -0.07 9.21 -12.34
CA ALA A 79 -0.54 7.88 -12.76
C ALA A 79 0.50 6.71 -12.80
N GLY A 80 1.75 6.95 -12.44
CA GLY A 80 2.84 5.97 -12.50
C GLY A 80 3.11 5.18 -11.21
N ALA A 81 2.75 5.67 -10.01
CA ALA A 81 3.31 5.11 -8.78
C ALA A 81 2.53 3.95 -8.14
N SER A 82 1.23 3.85 -8.41
CA SER A 82 0.39 2.72 -7.98
C SER A 82 0.25 1.65 -9.06
N SER A 83 0.14 2.10 -10.31
CA SER A 83 0.04 1.24 -11.49
C SER A 83 1.21 0.26 -11.61
N LEU A 84 2.43 0.63 -11.23
CA LEU A 84 3.59 -0.27 -11.30
C LEU A 84 3.51 -1.44 -10.30
N ARG A 85 3.19 -1.16 -9.04
CA ARG A 85 3.13 -2.19 -7.99
C ARG A 85 1.92 -3.09 -8.19
N GLU A 86 0.79 -2.53 -8.59
CA GLU A 86 -0.41 -3.31 -8.92
C GLU A 86 -0.18 -4.19 -10.15
N ARG A 87 0.44 -3.66 -11.21
CA ARG A 87 0.89 -4.47 -12.36
C ARG A 87 1.86 -5.56 -11.94
N GLN A 88 2.80 -5.27 -11.04
CA GLN A 88 3.76 -6.26 -10.57
C GLN A 88 3.11 -7.35 -9.73
N ARG A 89 2.14 -7.00 -8.87
CA ARG A 89 1.33 -7.94 -8.10
C ARG A 89 0.45 -8.79 -9.02
N LYS A 90 -0.19 -8.18 -10.02
CA LYS A 90 -0.98 -8.87 -11.04
C LYS A 90 -0.13 -9.87 -11.81
N ARG A 91 1.06 -9.46 -12.27
CA ARG A 91 2.02 -10.35 -12.96
C ARG A 91 2.50 -11.50 -12.07
N LYS A 92 2.77 -11.24 -10.79
CA LYS A 92 3.13 -12.31 -9.83
C LYS A 92 1.98 -13.30 -9.63
N LEU A 93 0.75 -12.78 -9.51
CA LEU A 93 -0.45 -13.60 -9.35
C LEU A 93 -0.74 -14.42 -10.62
N GLU A 94 -0.60 -13.83 -11.80
CA GLU A 94 -0.69 -14.53 -13.09
C GLU A 94 0.35 -15.65 -13.18
N ARG A 95 1.62 -15.37 -12.86
CA ARG A 95 2.66 -16.42 -12.80
C ARG A 95 2.35 -17.54 -11.82
N ALA A 96 1.82 -17.21 -10.64
CA ALA A 96 1.44 -18.21 -9.65
C ALA A 96 0.28 -19.08 -10.15
N ILE A 97 -0.71 -18.49 -10.84
CA ILE A 97 -1.81 -19.21 -11.47
C ILE A 97 -1.31 -20.13 -12.57
N ASP A 98 -0.42 -19.64 -13.44
CA ASP A 98 0.16 -20.43 -14.52
C ASP A 98 0.99 -21.60 -13.98
N TYR A 99 1.75 -21.38 -12.91
CA TYR A 99 2.50 -22.43 -12.22
C TYR A 99 1.58 -23.51 -11.65
N LEU A 100 0.52 -23.12 -10.95
CA LEU A 100 -0.46 -24.07 -10.40
C LEU A 100 -1.15 -24.88 -11.52
N ARG A 101 -1.56 -24.20 -12.60
CA ARG A 101 -2.15 -24.85 -13.78
C ARG A 101 -1.18 -25.83 -14.46
N TRP A 102 0.09 -25.46 -14.58
CA TRP A 102 1.12 -26.32 -15.17
C TRP A 102 1.32 -27.62 -14.37
N HIS A 103 1.16 -27.56 -13.05
CA HIS A 103 1.19 -28.74 -12.18
C HIS A 103 -0.16 -29.49 -12.08
N GLY A 104 -1.14 -29.15 -12.93
CA GLY A 104 -2.42 -29.85 -13.01
C GLY A 104 -3.47 -29.40 -11.99
N TYR A 105 -3.22 -28.30 -11.26
CA TYR A 105 -4.19 -27.75 -10.32
C TYR A 105 -5.15 -26.77 -11.02
N GLU A 106 -6.45 -26.91 -10.73
CA GLU A 106 -7.47 -25.99 -11.20
C GLU A 106 -7.64 -24.83 -10.21
N VAL A 107 -7.24 -23.61 -10.61
CA VAL A 107 -7.38 -22.41 -9.77
C VAL A 107 -8.75 -21.78 -9.97
N ARG A 108 -9.62 -21.85 -8.96
CA ARG A 108 -10.91 -21.14 -8.94
C ARG A 108 -10.75 -19.79 -8.23
N ARG A 109 -11.12 -18.70 -8.90
CA ARG A 109 -11.20 -17.38 -8.25
C ARG A 109 -12.50 -17.31 -7.46
N ALA A 110 -12.41 -17.12 -6.15
CA ALA A 110 -13.56 -16.72 -5.35
C ALA A 110 -14.03 -15.35 -5.85
N ARG A 111 -15.31 -15.29 -6.24
CA ARG A 111 -15.97 -14.09 -6.77
C ARG A 111 -16.57 -13.27 -5.64
#